data_AF-A0A3S9PBT0-F1
#
_entry.id   AF-A0A3S9PBT0-F1
#
_cell.length_a   1.000
_cell.length_b   1.000
_cell.length_c   1.000
_cell.angle_alpha   90.00
_cell.angle_beta   90.00
_cell.angle_gamma   90.00
#
_symmetry.space_group_name_H-M   'P 1'
#
loop_
_entity.id
_entity.type
_entity.pdbx_description
1 polymer ?
#
loop_
_entity_poly.entity_id
_entity_poly.type
_entity_poly.pdbx_seq_one_letter_code
_entity_poly.pdbx_strand_id
1 'polypeptide(L)'
;MKAYFTLLLFFISTYFCLAADITWVGADGVDGDWNTASNWDGGVPNSTDNITIDCNCTINVTADLTINSYLKVKSGTTITMNGNKLLITSEGTEFRNGGVITGIGEFKSDVSNIDIYNFGEISATRIHGGKDQTSIITNWPAGVIKVSGEFHLDGLLRNYGLVEVDTKMKIHGGYVKGGGTIQTETFDMSDEDSRGATLANQVITTSDGCSGSSVTFNGESFEDFNNSLPAGVTVNQDNVYVCGFNNNDVALPIELHSFSVRKNDGQVIIEWVTASEENNSHFIMERSSEGHFWNKIARVEGAGNSNVNLKYSIIDEKPLKGVSYYRLLQVDFDRNFEYFSAVTVTRETTNTLVLKAYPVPADNSIQLHSSEIDFTKNIFQVFSATGHDVTDLVTPSSKENSEITLNISSLKQGVYIFKTRTQMVRFHKM
;
A
#
# COMPACT_ATOMS: atom_id res chain seq x y z
N MET A 1 32.45 51.63 -17.86
CA MET A 1 32.43 50.68 -16.74
C MET A 1 31.76 49.41 -17.27
N LYS A 2 32.53 48.36 -17.58
CA LYS A 2 32.01 47.10 -18.13
C LYS A 2 31.60 46.21 -16.96
N ALA A 3 30.32 45.88 -16.84
CA ALA A 3 29.84 44.91 -15.86
C ALA A 3 29.65 43.57 -16.57
N TYR A 4 30.43 42.56 -16.14
CA TYR A 4 30.23 41.17 -16.52
C TYR A 4 29.15 40.60 -15.60
N PHE A 5 28.01 40.18 -16.16
CA PHE A 5 27.01 39.39 -15.45
C PHE A 5 27.26 37.92 -15.75
N THR A 6 27.70 37.18 -14.74
CA THR A 6 27.83 35.72 -14.79
C THR A 6 26.42 35.12 -14.81
N LEU A 7 26.04 34.49 -15.93
CA LEU A 7 24.78 33.79 -16.09
C LEU A 7 24.85 32.45 -15.35
N LEU A 8 24.18 32.34 -14.20
CA LEU A 8 24.01 31.08 -13.49
C LEU A 8 22.84 30.31 -14.12
N LEU A 9 23.12 29.35 -15.01
CA LEU A 9 22.11 28.42 -15.52
C LEU A 9 21.72 27.43 -14.41
N PHE A 10 20.54 27.60 -13.81
CA PHE A 10 19.89 26.55 -13.04
C PHE A 10 19.18 25.59 -14.00
N PHE A 11 19.81 24.45 -14.29
CA PHE A 11 19.10 23.30 -14.86
C PHE A 11 18.19 22.71 -13.78
N ILE A 12 16.90 23.05 -13.80
CA ILE A 12 15.89 22.28 -13.07
C ILE A 12 15.57 21.08 -13.96
N SER A 13 16.30 19.98 -13.74
CA SER A 13 15.96 18.68 -14.28
C SER A 13 14.69 18.17 -13.58
N THR A 14 13.53 18.36 -14.20
CA THR A 14 12.36 17.55 -13.86
C THR A 14 12.47 16.24 -14.62
N TYR A 15 13.03 15.22 -13.97
CA TYR A 15 13.00 13.85 -14.48
C TYR A 15 11.54 13.37 -14.53
N PHE A 16 10.92 13.43 -15.70
CA PHE A 16 9.78 12.57 -15.99
C PHE A 16 10.34 11.17 -16.21
N CYS A 17 10.20 10.29 -15.21
CA CYS A 17 10.40 8.87 -15.42
C CYS A 17 9.19 8.38 -16.23
N LEU A 18 9.37 8.22 -17.55
CA LEU A 18 8.49 7.36 -18.34
C LEU A 18 8.56 5.97 -17.71
N ALA A 19 7.41 5.30 -17.52
CA ALA A 19 7.37 3.89 -17.15
C ALA A 19 8.06 3.09 -18.26
N ALA A 20 9.35 2.90 -18.13
CA ALA A 20 10.14 2.03 -18.98
C ALA A 20 10.09 0.64 -18.35
N ASP A 21 9.85 -0.38 -19.16
CA ASP A 21 10.11 -1.75 -18.77
C ASP A 21 11.63 -1.94 -18.76
N ILE A 22 12.15 -2.33 -17.60
CA ILE A 22 13.57 -2.53 -17.36
C ILE A 22 13.81 -4.03 -17.23
N THR A 23 14.87 -4.56 -17.85
CA THR A 23 15.19 -5.99 -17.78
C THR A 23 16.47 -6.19 -16.97
N TRP A 24 16.40 -7.03 -15.93
CA TRP A 24 17.55 -7.49 -15.15
C TRP A 24 18.01 -8.86 -15.66
N VAL A 25 19.28 -8.96 -16.09
CA VAL A 25 19.82 -10.15 -16.78
C VAL A 25 20.85 -10.96 -15.99
N GLY A 26 21.28 -10.52 -14.80
CA GLY A 26 22.33 -11.20 -14.00
C GLY A 26 23.43 -10.25 -13.48
N ALA A 27 24.28 -10.76 -12.60
CA ALA A 27 25.33 -9.99 -11.90
C ALA A 27 26.55 -9.69 -12.78
N ASP A 28 26.56 -8.53 -13.43
CA ASP A 28 27.77 -7.97 -14.05
C ASP A 28 28.16 -6.70 -13.27
N GLY A 29 29.16 -6.87 -12.40
CA GLY A 29 29.45 -6.00 -11.27
C GLY A 29 29.79 -4.54 -11.61
N VAL A 30 28.85 -3.65 -11.33
CA VAL A 30 29.14 -2.22 -11.15
C VAL A 30 28.32 -1.67 -9.97
N ASP A 31 29.06 -1.06 -9.06
CA ASP A 31 28.65 -0.37 -7.84
C ASP A 31 27.83 0.90 -8.17
N GLY A 32 26.65 1.09 -7.54
CA GLY A 32 25.89 2.34 -7.69
C GLY A 32 24.46 2.33 -7.13
N ASP A 33 24.11 3.42 -6.44
CA ASP A 33 22.78 3.76 -5.90
C ASP A 33 21.68 3.84 -6.99
N TRP A 34 20.52 3.21 -6.78
CA TRP A 34 19.43 3.04 -7.77
C TRP A 34 18.45 4.23 -7.83
N ASN A 35 18.74 5.31 -7.11
CA ASN A 35 17.91 6.52 -7.05
C ASN A 35 17.89 7.38 -8.35
N THR A 36 18.61 7.00 -9.42
CA THR A 36 18.66 7.76 -10.69
C THR A 36 18.57 6.86 -11.93
N ALA A 37 17.71 7.23 -12.89
CA ALA A 37 17.45 6.50 -14.15
C ALA A 37 18.69 6.25 -15.03
N SER A 38 19.79 6.98 -14.82
CA SER A 38 21.07 6.81 -15.55
C SER A 38 21.89 5.60 -15.11
N ASN A 39 21.65 5.04 -13.92
CA ASN A 39 22.43 3.92 -13.39
C ASN A 39 21.91 2.55 -13.87
N TRP A 40 20.91 2.56 -14.74
CA TRP A 40 20.23 1.38 -15.27
C TRP A 40 20.82 0.92 -16.61
N ASP A 41 21.72 1.71 -17.20
CA ASP A 41 22.44 1.40 -18.44
C ASP A 41 23.93 1.17 -18.10
N GLY A 42 24.26 -0.04 -17.66
CA GLY A 42 25.65 -0.49 -17.49
C GLY A 42 26.13 -0.86 -16.09
N GLY A 43 25.25 -1.16 -15.13
CA GLY A 43 25.73 -1.59 -13.80
C GLY A 43 24.71 -2.25 -12.88
N VAL A 44 24.97 -3.51 -12.51
CA VAL A 44 24.13 -4.31 -11.61
C VAL A 44 24.77 -4.34 -10.21
N PRO A 45 24.01 -4.14 -9.12
CA PRO A 45 24.53 -4.09 -7.76
C PRO A 45 25.22 -5.41 -7.43
N ASN A 46 26.31 -5.29 -6.72
CA ASN A 46 26.97 -6.46 -6.17
C ASN A 46 26.23 -6.89 -4.89
N SER A 47 26.59 -8.07 -4.39
CA SER A 47 25.98 -8.71 -3.21
C SER A 47 26.18 -7.97 -1.88
N THR A 48 26.56 -6.70 -1.85
CA THR A 48 26.72 -5.92 -0.61
C THR A 48 25.96 -4.59 -0.62
N ASP A 49 25.31 -4.23 -1.74
CA ASP A 49 24.70 -2.91 -1.89
C ASP A 49 23.28 -2.85 -1.30
N ASN A 50 22.92 -1.68 -0.75
CA ASN A 50 21.54 -1.38 -0.39
C ASN A 50 20.77 -0.97 -1.66
N ILE A 51 19.72 -1.72 -1.99
CA ILE A 51 18.93 -1.50 -3.20
C ILE A 51 17.67 -0.71 -2.84
N THR A 52 17.49 0.46 -3.45
CA THR A 52 16.25 1.24 -3.36
C THR A 52 15.70 1.49 -4.75
N ILE A 53 14.51 0.95 -5.03
CA ILE A 53 13.79 1.14 -6.29
C ILE A 53 12.71 2.19 -6.07
N ASP A 54 13.02 3.43 -6.43
CA ASP A 54 12.15 4.62 -6.28
C ASP A 54 11.61 5.08 -7.65
N CYS A 55 11.15 4.14 -8.47
CA CYS A 55 10.54 4.42 -9.78
C CYS A 55 9.04 4.03 -9.79
N ASN A 56 8.27 4.54 -10.75
CA ASN A 56 6.98 3.96 -11.10
C ASN A 56 7.15 3.13 -12.37
N CYS A 57 7.94 2.05 -12.28
CA CYS A 57 8.40 1.26 -13.41
C CYS A 57 8.19 -0.24 -13.22
N THR A 58 8.30 -0.98 -14.32
CA THR A 58 8.28 -2.45 -14.31
C THR A 58 9.71 -2.97 -14.45
N ILE A 59 10.12 -3.90 -13.60
CA ILE A 59 11.41 -4.58 -13.65
C ILE A 59 11.16 -6.06 -13.93
N ASN A 60 11.58 -6.53 -15.10
CA ASN A 60 11.52 -7.91 -15.50
C ASN A 60 12.81 -8.62 -15.09
N VAL A 61 12.71 -9.60 -14.20
CA VAL A 61 13.82 -10.41 -13.70
C VAL A 61 13.94 -11.66 -14.56
N THR A 62 15.02 -11.76 -15.35
CA THR A 62 15.23 -12.87 -16.31
C THR A 62 16.24 -13.92 -15.85
N ALA A 63 16.75 -13.82 -14.62
CA ALA A 63 17.55 -14.84 -13.93
C ALA A 63 17.26 -14.80 -12.41
N ASP A 64 17.91 -15.62 -11.58
CA ASP A 64 17.72 -15.56 -10.12
C ASP A 64 18.30 -14.28 -9.50
N LEU A 65 17.46 -13.45 -8.87
CA LEU A 65 17.86 -12.23 -8.19
C LEU A 65 18.22 -12.53 -6.73
N THR A 66 19.45 -12.22 -6.32
CA THR A 66 19.94 -12.44 -4.94
C THR A 66 20.07 -11.12 -4.17
N ILE A 67 19.53 -11.05 -2.95
CA ILE A 67 19.55 -9.89 -2.06
C ILE A 67 20.33 -10.22 -0.79
N ASN A 68 21.37 -9.43 -0.53
CA ASN A 68 22.33 -9.69 0.55
C ASN A 68 22.55 -8.50 1.50
N SER A 69 21.77 -7.43 1.37
CA SER A 69 21.80 -6.32 2.32
C SER A 69 20.41 -5.74 2.55
N TYR A 70 19.97 -4.80 1.72
CA TYR A 70 18.69 -4.12 1.87
C TYR A 70 17.98 -4.04 0.54
N LEU A 71 16.66 -4.25 0.52
CA LEU A 71 15.85 -3.98 -0.66
C LEU A 71 14.58 -3.22 -0.27
N LYS A 72 14.41 -2.03 -0.86
CA LYS A 72 13.17 -1.24 -0.77
C LYS A 72 12.56 -1.07 -2.14
N VAL A 73 11.26 -1.39 -2.23
CA VAL A 73 10.44 -1.22 -3.43
C VAL A 73 9.38 -0.16 -3.14
N LYS A 74 9.31 0.87 -3.96
CA LYS A 74 8.29 1.92 -3.82
C LYS A 74 6.93 1.48 -4.38
N SER A 75 5.88 2.08 -3.86
CA SER A 75 4.54 1.98 -4.44
C SER A 75 4.51 2.44 -5.90
N GLY A 76 3.80 1.69 -6.75
CA GLY A 76 3.77 1.91 -8.19
C GLY A 76 4.92 1.26 -8.97
N THR A 77 5.89 0.63 -8.31
CA THR A 77 6.87 -0.27 -8.95
C THR A 77 6.29 -1.69 -9.07
N THR A 78 6.55 -2.37 -10.18
CA THR A 78 6.31 -3.81 -10.35
C THR A 78 7.63 -4.56 -10.59
N ILE A 79 7.91 -5.62 -9.84
CA ILE A 79 9.00 -6.57 -10.13
C ILE A 79 8.37 -7.88 -10.59
N THR A 80 8.74 -8.35 -11.77
CA THR A 80 8.20 -9.57 -12.38
C THR A 80 9.25 -10.68 -12.42
N MET A 81 9.01 -11.78 -11.71
CA MET A 81 9.84 -12.99 -11.68
C MET A 81 9.31 -14.00 -12.70
N ASN A 82 9.91 -14.07 -13.90
CA ASN A 82 9.43 -14.93 -15.01
C ASN A 82 10.06 -16.34 -14.97
N GLY A 83 9.77 -17.10 -13.94
CA GLY A 83 10.30 -18.45 -13.68
C GLY A 83 11.46 -18.49 -12.68
N ASN A 84 11.92 -17.32 -12.24
CA ASN A 84 13.17 -17.15 -11.50
C ASN A 84 12.94 -16.99 -10.00
N LYS A 85 14.02 -17.09 -9.23
CA LYS A 85 14.00 -16.91 -7.78
C LYS A 85 14.33 -15.48 -7.38
N LEU A 86 13.65 -14.98 -6.36
CA LEU A 86 14.11 -13.87 -5.54
C LEU A 86 14.64 -14.48 -4.23
N LEU A 87 15.97 -14.52 -4.10
CA LEU A 87 16.67 -15.22 -3.04
C LEU A 87 17.31 -14.23 -2.05
N ILE A 88 17.08 -14.42 -0.75
CA ILE A 88 17.76 -13.66 0.32
C ILE A 88 18.80 -14.56 0.98
N THR A 89 20.08 -14.14 0.99
CA THR A 89 21.18 -14.99 1.50
C THR A 89 22.07 -14.36 2.58
N SER A 90 21.72 -13.18 3.10
CA SER A 90 22.49 -12.51 4.16
C SER A 90 21.65 -12.26 5.41
N GLU A 91 22.16 -12.66 6.57
CA GLU A 91 21.49 -12.45 7.87
C GLU A 91 21.30 -10.96 8.16
N GLY A 92 20.19 -10.61 8.83
CA GLY A 92 19.88 -9.21 9.15
C GLY A 92 19.44 -8.38 7.94
N THR A 93 19.22 -9.02 6.78
CA THR A 93 18.67 -8.34 5.60
C THR A 93 17.29 -7.80 5.90
N GLU A 94 17.06 -6.55 5.49
CA GLU A 94 15.76 -5.91 5.59
C GLU A 94 15.16 -5.70 4.19
N PHE A 95 13.95 -6.21 4.01
CA PHE A 95 13.16 -6.09 2.79
C PHE A 95 11.88 -5.31 3.06
N ARG A 96 11.67 -4.21 2.32
CA ARG A 96 10.47 -3.36 2.42
C ARG A 96 9.77 -3.28 1.06
N ASN A 97 8.62 -3.93 0.94
CA ASN A 97 7.81 -3.89 -0.26
C ASN A 97 6.65 -2.91 -0.14
N GLY A 98 6.67 -1.81 -0.89
CA GLY A 98 5.50 -0.94 -1.10
C GLY A 98 4.82 -1.10 -2.45
N GLY A 99 5.42 -1.85 -3.38
CA GLY A 99 4.95 -2.04 -4.75
C GLY A 99 4.34 -3.43 -4.98
N VAL A 100 4.50 -3.95 -6.19
CA VAL A 100 4.06 -5.30 -6.57
C VAL A 100 5.30 -6.14 -6.91
N ILE A 101 5.47 -7.28 -6.27
CA ILE A 101 6.36 -8.33 -6.73
C ILE A 101 5.47 -9.47 -7.21
N THR A 102 5.61 -9.89 -8.46
CA THR A 102 4.70 -10.85 -9.09
C THR A 102 5.42 -11.77 -10.06
N GLY A 103 4.73 -12.80 -10.54
CA GLY A 103 5.24 -13.75 -11.54
C GLY A 103 5.27 -15.19 -11.04
N ILE A 104 5.67 -16.07 -11.96
CA ILE A 104 5.82 -17.51 -11.71
C ILE A 104 7.23 -17.69 -11.17
N GLY A 105 7.44 -18.03 -9.90
CA GLY A 105 8.78 -18.01 -9.33
C GLY A 105 8.81 -18.40 -7.86
N GLU A 106 10.00 -18.36 -7.27
CA GLU A 106 10.18 -18.67 -5.85
C GLU A 106 10.70 -17.43 -5.11
N PHE A 107 9.97 -16.97 -4.09
CA PHE A 107 10.52 -16.06 -3.10
C PHE A 107 11.12 -16.89 -1.97
N LYS A 108 12.44 -16.89 -1.84
CA LYS A 108 13.14 -17.77 -0.91
C LYS A 108 14.08 -17.00 -0.01
N SER A 109 14.11 -17.39 1.25
CA SER A 109 15.11 -16.96 2.21
C SER A 109 15.93 -18.17 2.68
N ASP A 110 17.25 -18.14 2.49
CA ASP A 110 18.16 -19.22 2.91
C ASP A 110 18.99 -18.89 4.16
N VAL A 111 18.56 -17.87 4.91
CA VAL A 111 19.23 -17.42 6.14
C VAL A 111 18.24 -17.20 7.28
N SER A 112 18.81 -17.07 8.47
CA SER A 112 18.11 -16.73 9.70
C SER A 112 17.98 -15.20 9.83
N ASN A 113 17.07 -14.75 10.70
CA ASN A 113 16.94 -13.35 11.10
C ASN A 113 16.82 -12.35 9.93
N ILE A 114 15.84 -12.57 9.05
CA ILE A 114 15.46 -11.60 8.02
C ILE A 114 14.23 -10.83 8.47
N ASP A 115 14.21 -9.54 8.20
CA ASP A 115 13.03 -8.68 8.41
C ASP A 115 12.37 -8.34 7.07
N ILE A 116 11.19 -8.89 6.82
CA ILE A 116 10.35 -8.57 5.66
C ILE A 116 9.16 -7.71 6.12
N TYR A 117 8.98 -6.56 5.50
CA TYR A 117 7.84 -5.67 5.70
C TYR A 117 7.08 -5.53 4.38
N ASN A 118 5.92 -6.17 4.28
CA ASN A 118 5.05 -6.08 3.12
C ASN A 118 3.92 -5.06 3.34
N PHE A 119 3.90 -4.03 2.51
CA PHE A 119 2.87 -3.00 2.44
C PHE A 119 2.09 -3.04 1.12
N GLY A 120 2.62 -3.74 0.10
CA GLY A 120 2.01 -3.92 -1.22
C GLY A 120 1.68 -5.39 -1.51
N GLU A 121 1.94 -5.87 -2.72
CA GLU A 121 1.67 -7.27 -3.10
C GLU A 121 2.98 -8.07 -3.29
N ILE A 122 3.04 -9.27 -2.73
CA ILE A 122 4.04 -10.30 -3.07
C ILE A 122 3.29 -11.50 -3.63
N SER A 123 3.50 -11.83 -4.90
CA SER A 123 2.92 -12.97 -5.59
C SER A 123 4.04 -13.87 -6.11
N ALA A 124 4.00 -15.15 -5.75
CA ALA A 124 4.97 -16.15 -6.21
C ALA A 124 4.31 -17.52 -6.34
N THR A 125 4.97 -18.46 -7.02
CA THR A 125 4.54 -19.86 -7.04
C THR A 125 4.85 -20.54 -5.72
N ARG A 126 5.96 -20.17 -5.08
CA ARG A 126 6.36 -20.69 -3.79
C ARG A 126 7.00 -19.60 -2.95
N ILE A 127 6.69 -19.59 -1.66
CA ILE A 127 7.35 -18.72 -0.68
C ILE A 127 7.97 -19.60 0.40
N HIS A 128 9.23 -19.34 0.73
CA HIS A 128 9.90 -19.94 1.89
C HIS A 128 10.43 -18.82 2.81
N GLY A 129 9.70 -18.60 3.90
CA GLY A 129 9.86 -17.45 4.80
C GLY A 129 10.83 -17.65 5.96
N GLY A 130 12.12 -17.82 5.66
CA GLY A 130 13.17 -17.98 6.67
C GLY A 130 13.77 -19.38 6.70
N LYS A 131 14.95 -19.49 7.32
CA LYS A 131 15.59 -20.79 7.62
C LYS A 131 15.25 -21.32 9.01
N ASP A 132 14.81 -20.45 9.92
CA ASP A 132 14.47 -20.78 11.30
C ASP A 132 13.45 -19.79 11.92
N GLN A 133 13.16 -20.01 13.21
CA GLN A 133 12.20 -19.25 14.04
C GLN A 133 12.55 -17.78 14.26
N THR A 134 13.75 -17.34 13.90
CA THR A 134 14.18 -15.95 14.12
C THR A 134 13.80 -15.02 12.98
N SER A 135 13.44 -15.56 11.82
CA SER A 135 13.03 -14.77 10.67
C SER A 135 11.65 -14.16 10.88
N ILE A 136 11.44 -12.93 10.43
CA ILE A 136 10.19 -12.19 10.62
C ILE A 136 9.63 -11.73 9.28
N ILE A 137 8.40 -12.13 8.98
CA ILE A 137 7.59 -11.55 7.91
C ILE A 137 6.47 -10.74 8.56
N THR A 138 6.37 -9.46 8.24
CA THR A 138 5.27 -8.59 8.66
C THR A 138 4.45 -8.20 7.44
N ASN A 139 3.25 -8.75 7.32
CA ASN A 139 2.27 -8.36 6.31
C ASN A 139 1.32 -7.32 6.92
N TRP A 140 1.44 -6.07 6.50
CA TRP A 140 0.62 -4.97 7.02
C TRP A 140 -0.82 -5.03 6.49
N PRO A 141 -1.78 -4.26 7.05
CA PRO A 141 -3.20 -4.40 6.68
C PRO A 141 -3.62 -4.19 5.23
N ALA A 142 -2.84 -3.49 4.40
CA ALA A 142 -3.05 -3.46 2.94
C ALA A 142 -2.06 -4.33 2.16
N GLY A 143 -1.15 -4.99 2.88
CA GLY A 143 -0.26 -5.97 2.32
C GLY A 143 -1.03 -7.23 1.92
N VAL A 144 -0.72 -7.72 0.72
CA VAL A 144 -1.24 -8.97 0.18
C VAL A 144 -0.07 -9.90 -0.13
N ILE A 145 -0.15 -11.14 0.36
CA ILE A 145 0.76 -12.20 -0.04
C ILE A 145 -0.07 -13.24 -0.80
N LYS A 146 0.26 -13.47 -2.07
CA LYS A 146 -0.38 -14.48 -2.92
C LYS A 146 0.61 -15.58 -3.26
N VAL A 147 0.22 -16.83 -3.07
CA VAL A 147 1.08 -17.97 -3.35
C VAL A 147 0.29 -18.98 -4.15
N SER A 148 0.57 -19.10 -5.44
CA SER A 148 -0.18 -20.02 -6.31
C SER A 148 0.16 -21.49 -6.08
N GLY A 149 1.16 -21.78 -5.25
CA GLY A 149 1.58 -23.10 -4.82
C GLY A 149 1.63 -23.15 -3.30
N GLU A 150 2.83 -23.38 -2.75
CA GLU A 150 3.00 -23.59 -1.31
C GLU A 150 3.72 -22.44 -0.62
N PHE A 151 3.26 -22.09 0.59
CA PHE A 151 3.96 -21.15 1.48
C PHE A 151 4.51 -21.90 2.69
N HIS A 152 5.83 -22.02 2.80
CA HIS A 152 6.54 -22.62 3.93
C HIS A 152 7.07 -21.53 4.86
N LEU A 153 6.76 -21.62 6.15
CA LEU A 153 7.20 -20.66 7.17
C LEU A 153 7.93 -21.36 8.30
N ASP A 154 9.22 -21.09 8.46
CA ASP A 154 9.99 -21.50 9.64
C ASP A 154 10.00 -20.42 10.75
N GLY A 155 9.73 -19.16 10.38
CA GLY A 155 9.83 -17.97 11.23
C GLY A 155 8.51 -17.47 11.84
N LEU A 156 8.53 -16.20 12.26
CA LEU A 156 7.36 -15.45 12.70
C LEU A 156 6.70 -14.72 11.52
N LEU A 157 5.44 -15.03 11.25
CA LEU A 157 4.56 -14.24 10.41
C LEU A 157 3.65 -13.35 11.27
N ARG A 158 3.85 -12.03 11.20
CA ARG A 158 2.90 -11.02 11.67
C ARG A 158 1.98 -10.62 10.52
N ASN A 159 0.91 -11.36 10.33
CA ASN A 159 -0.11 -11.07 9.33
C ASN A 159 -1.25 -10.22 9.90
N TYR A 160 -1.34 -8.98 9.43
CA TYR A 160 -2.45 -8.06 9.67
C TYR A 160 -3.26 -7.78 8.39
N GLY A 161 -2.81 -8.27 7.23
CA GLY A 161 -3.43 -8.09 5.91
C GLY A 161 -4.06 -9.38 5.38
N LEU A 162 -3.92 -9.62 4.08
CA LEU A 162 -4.40 -10.84 3.42
C LEU A 162 -3.24 -11.73 2.98
N VAL A 163 -3.33 -13.02 3.29
CA VAL A 163 -2.46 -14.07 2.75
C VAL A 163 -3.35 -15.08 2.02
N GLU A 164 -3.17 -15.22 0.70
CA GLU A 164 -3.85 -16.19 -0.14
C GLU A 164 -2.84 -17.24 -0.59
N VAL A 165 -3.09 -18.50 -0.29
CA VAL A 165 -2.25 -19.63 -0.70
C VAL A 165 -3.14 -20.64 -1.39
N ASP A 166 -2.97 -20.83 -2.70
CA ASP A 166 -3.90 -21.65 -3.48
C ASP A 166 -3.91 -23.10 -3.00
N THR A 167 -2.77 -23.65 -2.60
CA THR A 167 -2.68 -25.08 -2.26
C THR A 167 -2.43 -25.33 -0.77
N LYS A 168 -1.26 -24.96 -0.24
CA LYS A 168 -0.89 -25.30 1.13
C LYS A 168 0.01 -24.26 1.77
N MET A 169 -0.42 -23.79 2.94
CA MET A 169 0.43 -23.07 3.87
C MET A 169 0.96 -24.05 4.93
N LYS A 170 2.29 -24.18 5.02
CA LYS A 170 2.98 -25.06 5.98
C LYS A 170 3.79 -24.25 6.98
N ILE A 171 3.61 -24.51 8.27
CA ILE A 171 4.31 -23.85 9.37
C ILE A 171 5.31 -24.84 10.01
N HIS A 172 6.59 -24.67 9.72
CA HIS A 172 7.70 -25.49 10.20
C HIS A 172 8.29 -24.93 11.50
N GLY A 173 7.58 -25.15 12.60
CA GLY A 173 8.02 -24.60 13.89
C GLY A 173 7.86 -23.09 14.00
N GLY A 174 7.14 -22.45 13.07
CA GLY A 174 6.94 -20.99 13.05
C GLY A 174 5.82 -20.50 13.96
N TYR A 175 5.68 -19.18 14.01
CA TYR A 175 4.58 -18.52 14.73
C TYR A 175 3.81 -17.60 13.79
N VAL A 176 2.48 -17.68 13.78
CA VAL A 176 1.61 -16.80 13.00
C VAL A 176 0.71 -15.98 13.92
N LYS A 177 0.67 -14.65 13.73
CA LYS A 177 -0.18 -13.71 14.48
C LYS A 177 -0.56 -12.43 13.72
N GLY A 178 -1.52 -11.64 14.23
CA GLY A 178 -1.73 -10.24 13.79
C GLY A 178 -3.14 -9.85 13.32
N GLY A 179 -4.17 -10.65 13.55
CA GLY A 179 -5.56 -10.34 13.21
C GLY A 179 -5.89 -10.31 11.71
N GLY A 180 -4.93 -10.59 10.83
CA GLY A 180 -5.15 -10.70 9.39
C GLY A 180 -5.89 -11.97 8.97
N THR A 181 -6.22 -12.04 7.68
CA THR A 181 -6.87 -13.20 7.07
C THR A 181 -5.85 -14.06 6.33
N ILE A 182 -5.98 -15.37 6.50
CA ILE A 182 -5.27 -16.39 5.73
C ILE A 182 -6.32 -17.21 4.99
N GLN A 183 -6.20 -17.29 3.67
CA GLN A 183 -7.04 -18.10 2.81
C GLN A 183 -6.16 -19.20 2.21
N THR A 184 -6.48 -20.46 2.49
CA THR A 184 -5.73 -21.58 1.91
C THR A 184 -6.59 -22.83 1.80
N GLU A 185 -6.34 -23.67 0.79
CA GLU A 185 -6.98 -24.99 0.70
C GLU A 185 -6.55 -25.90 1.85
N THR A 186 -5.24 -25.95 2.11
CA THR A 186 -4.66 -26.71 3.24
C THR A 186 -3.84 -25.78 4.13
N PHE A 187 -4.06 -25.86 5.43
CA PHE A 187 -3.20 -25.23 6.44
C PHE A 187 -2.58 -26.35 7.27
N ASP A 188 -1.26 -26.48 7.20
CA ASP A 188 -0.46 -27.59 7.75
C ASP A 188 0.51 -27.07 8.81
N MET A 189 0.27 -27.41 10.07
CA MET A 189 1.17 -27.10 11.19
C MET A 189 1.97 -28.32 11.64
N SER A 190 2.28 -29.24 10.73
CA SER A 190 2.97 -30.47 11.08
C SER A 190 4.36 -30.21 11.68
N ASP A 191 4.58 -30.75 12.87
CA ASP A 191 5.81 -30.61 13.64
C ASP A 191 6.81 -31.71 13.26
N GLU A 192 7.22 -31.73 11.99
CA GLU A 192 8.19 -32.72 11.49
C GLU A 192 9.55 -32.64 12.20
N ASP A 193 9.86 -31.50 12.85
CA ASP A 193 11.17 -31.21 13.46
C ASP A 193 11.13 -31.01 14.99
N SER A 194 10.00 -31.26 15.66
CA SER A 194 9.83 -30.99 17.11
C SER A 194 10.08 -29.52 17.52
N ARG A 195 9.93 -28.59 16.58
CA ARG A 195 10.15 -27.15 16.76
C ARG A 195 8.89 -26.45 17.29
N GLY A 196 7.73 -27.08 17.08
CA GLY A 196 6.42 -26.63 17.53
C GLY A 196 5.89 -25.40 16.79
N ALA A 197 4.65 -25.45 16.33
CA ALA A 197 4.02 -24.38 15.56
C ALA A 197 2.95 -23.67 16.40
N THR A 198 2.93 -22.34 16.34
CA THR A 198 1.93 -21.53 17.06
C THR A 198 1.06 -20.72 16.11
N LEU A 199 -0.24 -20.66 16.38
CA LEU A 199 -1.21 -19.82 15.69
C LEU A 199 -2.02 -19.01 16.71
N ALA A 200 -2.07 -17.70 16.56
CA ALA A 200 -2.86 -16.81 17.42
C ALA A 200 -3.43 -15.64 16.62
N ASN A 201 -4.60 -15.12 17.00
CA ASN A 201 -5.19 -13.90 16.43
C ASN A 201 -5.21 -13.96 14.89
N GLN A 202 -5.92 -14.89 14.27
CA GLN A 202 -6.03 -14.97 12.80
C GLN A 202 -7.43 -15.43 12.39
N VAL A 203 -7.85 -15.00 11.20
CA VAL A 203 -9.02 -15.53 10.50
C VAL A 203 -8.53 -16.47 9.40
N ILE A 204 -8.82 -17.77 9.51
CA ILE A 204 -8.49 -18.77 8.48
C ILE A 204 -9.75 -19.13 7.70
N THR A 205 -9.64 -19.00 6.38
CA THR A 205 -10.70 -19.30 5.42
C THR A 205 -10.18 -20.17 4.28
N THR A 206 -11.08 -20.69 3.46
CA THR A 206 -10.76 -21.44 2.24
C THR A 206 -11.26 -20.70 1.01
N SER A 207 -10.70 -21.03 -0.16
CA SER A 207 -10.97 -20.33 -1.42
C SER A 207 -12.42 -20.43 -1.91
N ASP A 208 -13.19 -21.36 -1.37
CA ASP A 208 -14.59 -21.62 -1.72
C ASP A 208 -15.59 -21.05 -0.70
N GLY A 209 -15.13 -20.31 0.32
CA GLY A 209 -16.05 -19.77 1.34
C GLY A 209 -16.59 -20.84 2.29
N CYS A 210 -15.81 -21.90 2.54
CA CYS A 210 -15.95 -22.89 3.61
C CYS A 210 -16.83 -24.12 3.29
N SER A 211 -16.98 -24.47 2.01
CA SER A 211 -17.78 -25.61 1.57
C SER A 211 -16.95 -26.90 1.38
N GLY A 212 -16.56 -27.54 2.49
CA GLY A 212 -16.00 -28.90 2.45
C GLY A 212 -14.47 -28.99 2.62
N SER A 213 -13.86 -27.99 3.26
CA SER A 213 -12.43 -27.97 3.53
C SER A 213 -12.10 -28.35 4.98
N SER A 214 -10.92 -28.93 5.21
CA SER A 214 -10.39 -29.25 6.55
C SER A 214 -9.07 -28.53 6.80
N VAL A 215 -8.90 -27.93 7.98
CA VAL A 215 -7.56 -27.58 8.48
C VAL A 215 -6.90 -28.87 8.97
N THR A 216 -5.64 -29.07 8.59
CA THR A 216 -4.92 -30.33 8.85
C THR A 216 -3.76 -30.05 9.81
N PHE A 217 -3.78 -30.65 11.00
CA PHE A 217 -2.68 -30.55 11.95
C PHE A 217 -1.93 -31.89 11.96
N ASN A 218 -0.61 -31.89 11.69
CA ASN A 218 0.18 -33.15 11.64
C ASN A 218 -0.35 -34.21 10.64
N GLY A 219 -0.95 -33.78 9.52
CA GLY A 219 -1.49 -34.70 8.51
C GLY A 219 -2.88 -35.27 8.83
N GLU A 220 -3.48 -34.90 9.96
CA GLU A 220 -4.84 -35.29 10.36
C GLU A 220 -5.81 -34.13 10.12
N SER A 221 -6.91 -34.38 9.39
CA SER A 221 -8.01 -33.41 9.24
C SER A 221 -8.73 -33.22 10.58
N PHE A 222 -8.89 -31.97 11.01
CA PHE A 222 -9.51 -31.65 12.30
C PHE A 222 -10.87 -30.99 12.09
N GLU A 223 -11.86 -31.35 12.92
CA GLU A 223 -13.24 -30.83 12.81
C GLU A 223 -13.63 -29.87 13.96
N ASP A 224 -12.88 -29.84 15.08
CA ASP A 224 -13.18 -29.01 16.26
C ASP A 224 -11.92 -28.79 17.13
N PHE A 225 -11.63 -27.53 17.50
CA PHE A 225 -10.55 -27.14 18.43
C PHE A 225 -10.65 -27.74 19.84
N ASN A 226 -11.82 -28.26 20.22
CA ASN A 226 -12.03 -28.91 21.51
C ASN A 226 -11.38 -30.30 21.63
N ASN A 227 -10.94 -30.90 20.52
CA ASN A 227 -10.16 -32.13 20.57
C ASN A 227 -8.69 -31.82 20.96
N SER A 228 -8.00 -32.79 21.56
CA SER A 228 -6.60 -32.61 21.97
C SER A 228 -5.73 -32.31 20.76
N LEU A 229 -5.14 -31.10 20.71
CA LEU A 229 -4.16 -30.73 19.69
C LEU A 229 -2.99 -31.73 19.67
N PRO A 230 -2.40 -32.02 18.49
CA PRO A 230 -1.18 -32.81 18.40
C PRO A 230 -0.04 -32.19 19.22
N ALA A 231 0.88 -33.03 19.73
CA ALA A 231 2.06 -32.55 20.44
C ALA A 231 2.86 -31.56 19.57
N GLY A 232 3.27 -30.43 20.16
CA GLY A 232 4.01 -29.37 19.46
C GLY A 232 3.15 -28.31 18.78
N VAL A 233 1.83 -28.52 18.63
CA VAL A 233 0.92 -27.51 18.06
C VAL A 233 0.25 -26.73 19.18
N THR A 234 0.36 -25.40 19.13
CA THR A 234 -0.36 -24.49 20.03
C THR A 234 -1.26 -23.56 19.23
N VAL A 235 -2.58 -23.62 19.48
CA VAL A 235 -3.55 -22.67 18.93
C VAL A 235 -4.14 -21.88 20.09
N ASN A 236 -4.08 -20.55 20.03
CA ASN A 236 -4.79 -19.71 21.00
C ASN A 236 -6.27 -19.65 20.60
N GLN A 237 -7.08 -20.48 21.26
CA GLN A 237 -8.49 -20.69 20.90
C GLN A 237 -9.33 -19.42 21.03
N ASP A 238 -9.04 -18.54 21.99
CA ASP A 238 -9.84 -17.35 22.28
C ASP A 238 -9.91 -16.36 21.09
N ASN A 239 -8.90 -16.38 20.19
CA ASN A 239 -8.74 -15.34 19.18
C ASN A 239 -8.47 -15.90 17.76
N VAL A 240 -8.66 -17.20 17.52
CA VAL A 240 -8.46 -17.80 16.19
C VAL A 240 -9.81 -18.24 15.64
N TYR A 241 -10.23 -17.60 14.55
CA TYR A 241 -11.41 -18.03 13.79
C TYR A 241 -10.97 -18.91 12.63
N VAL A 242 -11.54 -20.11 12.53
CA VAL A 242 -11.40 -20.96 11.35
C VAL A 242 -12.77 -21.29 10.82
N CYS A 243 -13.00 -20.97 9.56
CA CYS A 243 -14.33 -21.15 9.00
C CYS A 243 -14.69 -22.63 8.83
N GLY A 244 -15.94 -22.99 9.13
CA GLY A 244 -16.41 -24.38 9.13
C GLY A 244 -16.23 -25.14 10.47
N PHE A 245 -15.65 -24.50 11.50
CA PHE A 245 -15.47 -25.08 12.83
C PHE A 245 -16.51 -24.53 13.81
N ASN A 246 -17.22 -25.42 14.53
CA ASN A 246 -18.20 -25.03 15.56
C ASN A 246 -17.50 -24.74 16.89
N ASN A 247 -16.93 -23.55 17.04
CA ASN A 247 -16.46 -23.07 18.34
C ASN A 247 -17.58 -22.30 19.03
N ASN A 248 -18.39 -22.98 19.86
CA ASN A 248 -19.45 -22.35 20.66
C ASN A 248 -18.92 -21.44 21.79
N ASP A 249 -17.60 -21.41 22.04
CA ASP A 249 -16.99 -20.71 23.17
C ASP A 249 -15.79 -19.81 22.80
N VAL A 250 -15.52 -19.58 21.51
CA VAL A 250 -14.53 -18.57 21.11
C VAL A 250 -15.20 -17.21 21.06
N ALA A 251 -15.20 -16.53 22.21
CA ALA A 251 -15.49 -15.11 22.27
C ALA A 251 -14.27 -14.38 21.69
N LEU A 252 -14.38 -13.95 20.43
CA LEU A 252 -13.41 -13.02 19.86
C LEU A 252 -13.25 -11.81 20.81
N PRO A 253 -12.03 -11.27 20.99
CA PRO A 253 -11.73 -10.25 21.99
C PRO A 253 -12.45 -8.91 21.77
N ILE A 254 -13.23 -8.78 20.69
CA ILE A 254 -14.47 -8.02 20.57
C ILE A 254 -15.21 -8.63 19.37
N GLU A 255 -16.51 -8.89 19.46
CA GLU A 255 -17.31 -9.16 18.27
C GLU A 255 -17.78 -7.83 17.67
N LEU A 256 -17.11 -7.37 16.61
CA LEU A 256 -17.53 -6.15 15.89
C LEU A 256 -18.79 -6.44 15.07
N HIS A 257 -19.93 -5.96 15.54
CA HIS A 257 -21.21 -6.12 14.86
C HIS A 257 -21.30 -5.30 13.56
N SER A 258 -20.77 -4.07 13.57
CA SER A 258 -20.74 -3.24 12.37
C SER A 258 -19.66 -2.17 12.44
N PHE A 259 -19.11 -1.81 11.28
CA PHE A 259 -18.24 -0.66 11.12
C PHE A 259 -18.60 0.04 9.81
N SER A 260 -18.91 1.33 9.88
CA SER A 260 -19.43 2.09 8.75
C SER A 260 -18.87 3.51 8.73
N VAL A 261 -18.71 4.02 7.52
CA VAL A 261 -18.32 5.40 7.27
C VAL A 261 -19.31 6.03 6.31
N ARG A 262 -19.72 7.26 6.60
CA ARG A 262 -20.57 8.05 5.71
C ARG A 262 -20.08 9.47 5.57
N LYS A 263 -20.30 10.03 4.39
CA LYS A 263 -20.05 11.43 4.09
C LYS A 263 -21.11 12.29 4.76
N ASN A 264 -20.69 13.42 5.34
CA ASN A 264 -21.60 14.45 5.84
C ASN A 264 -20.95 15.83 5.64
N ASP A 265 -21.43 16.61 4.68
CA ASP A 265 -21.01 18.02 4.45
C ASP A 265 -19.50 18.30 4.50
N GLY A 266 -18.71 17.50 3.77
CA GLY A 266 -17.25 17.66 3.70
C GLY A 266 -16.47 17.05 4.87
N GLN A 267 -17.18 16.46 5.83
CA GLN A 267 -16.67 15.63 6.91
C GLN A 267 -17.00 14.15 6.65
N VAL A 268 -16.40 13.27 7.44
CA VAL A 268 -16.74 11.84 7.47
C VAL A 268 -17.20 11.46 8.86
N ILE A 269 -18.40 10.92 8.97
CA ILE A 269 -18.90 10.31 10.20
C ILE A 269 -18.52 8.85 10.16
N ILE A 270 -17.89 8.39 11.23
CA ILE A 270 -17.40 7.03 11.39
C ILE A 270 -18.14 6.43 12.58
N GLU A 271 -18.79 5.29 12.38
CA GLU A 271 -19.61 4.63 13.39
C GLU A 271 -19.29 3.14 13.46
N TRP A 272 -19.22 2.61 14.67
CA TRP A 272 -19.10 1.18 14.88
C TRP A 272 -19.97 0.71 16.04
N VAL A 273 -20.28 -0.58 16.00
CA VAL A 273 -21.04 -1.27 17.03
C VAL A 273 -20.27 -2.52 17.42
N THR A 274 -19.98 -2.67 18.69
CA THR A 274 -19.50 -3.92 19.29
C THR A 274 -20.71 -4.71 19.79
N ALA A 275 -20.74 -6.03 19.61
CA ALA A 275 -21.74 -6.92 20.21
C ALA A 275 -21.33 -7.33 21.63
N SER A 276 -20.02 -7.52 21.84
CA SER A 276 -19.38 -7.74 23.13
C SER A 276 -18.02 -7.02 23.17
N GLU A 277 -17.53 -6.73 24.37
CA GLU A 277 -16.18 -6.25 24.64
C GLU A 277 -15.57 -7.02 25.80
N GLU A 278 -14.32 -7.44 25.67
CA GLU A 278 -13.57 -8.08 26.75
C GLU A 278 -12.19 -7.44 26.86
N ASN A 279 -11.79 -7.06 28.08
CA ASN A 279 -10.51 -6.42 28.36
C ASN A 279 -10.17 -5.16 27.52
N ASN A 280 -11.16 -4.54 26.88
CA ASN A 280 -10.98 -3.46 25.94
C ASN A 280 -10.65 -2.13 26.65
N SER A 281 -9.41 -1.67 26.52
CA SER A 281 -9.02 -0.37 27.05
C SER A 281 -9.58 0.76 26.19
N HIS A 282 -9.30 0.73 24.89
CA HIS A 282 -9.71 1.80 23.98
C HIS A 282 -9.60 1.40 22.52
N PHE A 283 -10.34 2.14 21.69
CA PHE A 283 -10.19 2.15 20.25
C PHE A 283 -9.29 3.30 19.79
N ILE A 284 -8.54 3.05 18.72
CA ILE A 284 -7.79 4.04 17.95
C ILE A 284 -8.38 4.02 16.54
N MET A 285 -8.86 5.18 16.09
CA MET A 285 -9.25 5.35 14.69
C MET A 285 -8.04 5.79 13.88
N GLU A 286 -7.81 5.12 12.76
CA GLU A 286 -6.72 5.45 11.86
C GLU A 286 -7.21 5.71 10.44
N ARG A 287 -6.53 6.61 9.74
CA ARG A 287 -6.85 7.03 8.38
C ARG A 287 -5.64 6.93 7.46
N SER A 288 -5.87 6.47 6.23
CA SER A 288 -4.87 6.40 5.16
C SER A 288 -5.39 6.97 3.83
N SER A 289 -4.49 7.50 2.99
CA SER A 289 -4.76 7.80 1.58
C SER A 289 -4.56 6.60 0.66
N GLU A 290 -3.80 5.60 1.09
CA GLU A 290 -3.29 4.51 0.24
C GLU A 290 -3.54 3.11 0.82
N GLY A 291 -4.15 3.03 2.01
CA GLY A 291 -4.46 1.78 2.69
C GLY A 291 -3.28 1.15 3.44
N HIS A 292 -2.03 1.59 3.23
CA HIS A 292 -0.85 1.01 3.88
C HIS A 292 -0.11 1.93 4.87
N PHE A 293 -0.20 3.26 4.72
CA PHE A 293 0.33 4.23 5.70
C PHE A 293 -0.79 4.87 6.50
N TRP A 294 -0.83 4.62 7.80
CA TRP A 294 -1.96 4.96 8.67
C TRP A 294 -1.59 6.04 9.68
N ASN A 295 -2.43 7.07 9.77
CA ASN A 295 -2.32 8.13 10.77
C ASN A 295 -3.43 7.97 11.80
N LYS A 296 -3.09 8.04 13.09
CA LYS A 296 -4.06 8.08 14.19
C LYS A 296 -4.82 9.39 14.15
N ILE A 297 -6.15 9.32 14.06
CA ILE A 297 -7.02 10.51 14.01
C ILE A 297 -7.89 10.67 15.25
N ALA A 298 -8.14 9.59 16.01
CA ALA A 298 -8.85 9.66 17.28
C ALA A 298 -8.52 8.50 18.20
N ARG A 299 -8.78 8.69 19.49
CA ARG A 299 -8.81 7.65 20.52
C ARG A 299 -10.15 7.73 21.25
N VAL A 300 -10.82 6.60 21.42
CA VAL A 300 -12.14 6.49 22.07
C VAL A 300 -12.04 5.40 23.13
N GLU A 301 -12.40 5.71 24.38
CA GLU A 301 -12.36 4.71 25.45
C GLU A 301 -13.33 3.56 25.17
N GLY A 302 -12.88 2.34 25.45
CA GLY A 302 -13.71 1.14 25.45
C GLY A 302 -14.55 1.05 26.72
N ALA A 303 -15.44 0.06 26.77
CA ALA A 303 -16.23 -0.23 27.99
C ALA A 303 -15.47 -1.07 29.02
N GLY A 304 -14.26 -1.54 28.70
CA GLY A 304 -13.54 -2.52 29.49
C GLY A 304 -14.12 -3.91 29.27
N ASN A 305 -15.33 -4.17 29.76
CA ASN A 305 -16.06 -5.41 29.52
C ASN A 305 -17.55 -5.13 29.26
N SER A 306 -18.13 -5.77 28.24
CA SER A 306 -19.53 -5.64 27.87
C SER A 306 -20.03 -6.92 27.18
N ASN A 307 -21.25 -7.35 27.49
CA ASN A 307 -21.94 -8.43 26.77
C ASN A 307 -23.22 -7.92 26.07
N VAL A 308 -23.27 -6.62 25.80
CA VAL A 308 -24.40 -5.95 25.12
C VAL A 308 -23.88 -5.05 24.02
N ASN A 309 -24.74 -4.80 23.03
CA ASN A 309 -24.35 -3.95 21.90
C ASN A 309 -24.05 -2.52 22.35
N LEU A 310 -22.83 -2.05 22.10
CA LEU A 310 -22.41 -0.68 22.35
C LEU A 310 -22.14 0.05 21.05
N LYS A 311 -22.56 1.31 20.98
CA LYS A 311 -22.45 2.14 19.77
C LYS A 311 -21.47 3.28 20.01
N TYR A 312 -20.58 3.45 19.05
CA TYR A 312 -19.56 4.48 19.08
C TYR A 312 -19.59 5.30 17.79
N SER A 313 -19.18 6.56 17.89
CA SER A 313 -19.09 7.44 16.74
C SER A 313 -17.98 8.47 16.92
N ILE A 314 -17.32 8.79 15.81
CA ILE A 314 -16.46 9.97 15.72
C ILE A 314 -16.70 10.72 14.42
N ILE A 315 -16.23 11.96 14.37
CA ILE A 315 -16.26 12.80 13.18
C ILE A 315 -14.83 13.11 12.77
N ASP A 316 -14.46 12.75 11.55
CA ASP A 316 -13.29 13.29 10.88
C ASP A 316 -13.67 14.60 10.19
N GLU A 317 -13.25 15.71 10.79
CA GLU A 317 -13.53 17.06 10.29
C GLU A 317 -12.72 17.44 9.05
N LYS A 318 -11.60 16.75 8.80
CA LYS A 318 -10.65 17.08 7.73
C LYS A 318 -10.27 15.85 6.94
N PRO A 319 -11.24 15.11 6.36
CA PRO A 319 -10.97 13.90 5.60
C PRO A 319 -10.12 14.22 4.37
N LEU A 320 -9.33 13.24 3.93
CA LEU A 320 -8.43 13.41 2.78
C LEU A 320 -9.27 13.71 1.52
N LYS A 321 -8.67 14.46 0.58
CA LYS A 321 -9.27 14.66 -0.73
C LYS A 321 -9.17 13.35 -1.52
N GLY A 322 -10.23 12.94 -2.20
CA GLY A 322 -10.29 11.65 -2.90
C GLY A 322 -10.67 10.50 -1.97
N VAL A 323 -10.00 9.36 -2.11
CA VAL A 323 -10.28 8.18 -1.28
C VAL A 323 -9.64 8.35 0.09
N SER A 324 -10.43 8.14 1.15
CA SER A 324 -9.94 7.96 2.51
C SER A 324 -10.26 6.54 2.96
N TYR A 325 -9.25 5.83 3.43
CA TYR A 325 -9.39 4.52 4.08
C TYR A 325 -9.43 4.75 5.59
N TYR A 326 -10.36 4.10 6.29
CA TYR A 326 -10.45 4.12 7.75
C TYR A 326 -10.39 2.71 8.28
N ARG A 327 -9.63 2.50 9.36
CA ARG A 327 -9.63 1.24 10.10
C ARG A 327 -9.74 1.52 11.59
N LEU A 328 -10.36 0.59 12.29
CA LEU A 328 -10.49 0.63 13.74
C LEU A 328 -9.44 -0.29 14.34
N LEU A 329 -8.69 0.20 15.33
CA LEU A 329 -7.74 -0.57 16.12
C LEU A 329 -8.27 -0.65 17.55
N GLN A 330 -8.59 -1.83 18.05
CA GLN A 330 -8.82 -2.06 19.48
C GLN A 330 -7.48 -2.20 20.20
N VAL A 331 -7.39 -1.70 21.42
CA VAL A 331 -6.26 -1.90 22.32
C VAL A 331 -6.78 -2.34 23.69
N ASP A 332 -6.20 -3.41 24.21
CA ASP A 332 -6.55 -4.00 25.51
C ASP A 332 -5.75 -3.39 26.67
N PHE A 333 -6.19 -3.63 27.90
CA PHE A 333 -5.44 -3.19 29.09
C PHE A 333 -4.07 -3.86 29.23
N ASP A 334 -3.91 -5.07 28.69
CA ASP A 334 -2.64 -5.80 28.64
C ASP A 334 -1.75 -5.40 27.44
N ARG A 335 -2.22 -4.43 26.63
CA ARG A 335 -1.58 -3.89 25.43
C ARG A 335 -1.60 -4.81 24.20
N ASN A 336 -2.39 -5.87 24.22
CA ASN A 336 -2.80 -6.55 23.00
C ASN A 336 -3.67 -5.63 22.13
N PHE A 337 -3.73 -5.91 20.84
CA PHE A 337 -4.47 -5.08 19.90
C PHE A 337 -4.96 -5.88 18.69
N GLU A 338 -6.09 -5.46 18.14
CA GLU A 338 -6.74 -6.05 16.98
C GLU A 338 -7.16 -4.96 15.98
N TYR A 339 -7.03 -5.23 14.69
CA TYR A 339 -7.54 -4.35 13.64
C TYR A 339 -8.83 -4.90 13.05
N PHE A 340 -9.83 -4.05 12.92
CA PHE A 340 -11.01 -4.35 12.14
C PHE A 340 -10.88 -3.80 10.72
N SER A 341 -11.38 -4.58 9.75
CA SER A 341 -11.21 -4.34 8.31
C SER A 341 -11.51 -2.91 7.91
N ALA A 342 -10.72 -2.40 6.95
CA ALA A 342 -10.81 -1.02 6.53
C ALA A 342 -12.07 -0.76 5.69
N VAL A 343 -12.80 0.30 6.01
CA VAL A 343 -13.90 0.82 5.20
C VAL A 343 -13.44 2.09 4.48
N THR A 344 -13.94 2.28 3.27
CA THR A 344 -13.54 3.41 2.42
C THR A 344 -14.64 4.41 2.25
N VAL A 345 -14.26 5.67 2.13
CA VAL A 345 -15.15 6.71 1.67
C VAL A 345 -14.40 7.56 0.65
N THR A 346 -14.99 7.67 -0.52
CA THR A 346 -14.51 8.62 -1.53
C THR A 346 -15.18 9.94 -1.27
N ARG A 347 -14.43 10.90 -0.73
CA ARG A 347 -14.85 12.29 -0.80
C ARG A 347 -14.78 12.67 -2.26
N GLU A 348 -15.94 12.89 -2.87
CA GLU A 348 -16.03 13.42 -4.22
C GLU A 348 -15.11 14.63 -4.27
N THR A 349 -14.03 14.52 -5.02
CA THR A 349 -13.38 15.71 -5.53
C THR A 349 -14.39 16.24 -6.53
N THR A 350 -15.30 17.11 -6.09
CA THR A 350 -16.02 17.99 -7.02
C THR A 350 -14.95 18.84 -7.68
N ASN A 351 -14.42 18.26 -8.74
CA ASN A 351 -13.37 18.76 -9.57
C ASN A 351 -13.43 17.83 -10.80
N THR A 352 -14.35 18.08 -11.73
CA THR A 352 -13.97 18.98 -12.82
C THR A 352 -13.10 20.13 -12.32
N LEU A 353 -11.83 19.80 -12.06
CA LEU A 353 -10.73 20.70 -11.70
C LEU A 353 -10.35 21.44 -12.98
N VAL A 354 -11.30 22.23 -13.48
CA VAL A 354 -11.18 22.83 -14.79
C VAL A 354 -10.87 24.29 -14.54
N LEU A 355 -9.61 24.65 -14.72
CA LEU A 355 -9.27 25.96 -15.22
C LEU A 355 -10.16 26.22 -16.45
N LYS A 356 -11.17 27.08 -16.30
CA LYS A 356 -12.11 27.40 -17.37
C LYS A 356 -11.68 28.67 -18.07
N ALA A 357 -11.86 28.71 -19.37
CA ALA A 357 -11.63 29.89 -20.19
C ALA A 357 -12.97 30.34 -20.78
N TYR A 358 -13.28 31.64 -20.69
CA TYR A 358 -14.49 32.20 -21.27
C TYR A 358 -14.30 33.67 -21.69
N PRO A 359 -14.99 34.12 -22.75
CA PRO A 359 -15.68 33.27 -23.72
C PRO A 359 -14.67 32.45 -24.55
N VAL A 360 -15.09 31.27 -25.02
CA VAL A 360 -14.36 30.54 -26.08
C VAL A 360 -15.37 30.23 -27.18
N PRO A 361 -15.20 30.77 -28.41
CA PRO A 361 -14.08 31.61 -28.89
C PRO A 361 -14.03 33.02 -28.27
N ALA A 362 -12.82 33.61 -28.22
CA ALA A 362 -12.54 34.95 -27.71
C ALA A 362 -12.02 35.87 -28.81
N ASP A 363 -12.28 37.18 -28.70
CA ASP A 363 -11.76 38.19 -29.61
C ASP A 363 -10.54 38.91 -29.00
N ASN A 364 -10.73 40.00 -28.25
CA ASN A 364 -9.61 40.79 -27.71
C ASN A 364 -9.24 40.43 -26.27
N SER A 365 -10.11 39.72 -25.56
CA SER A 365 -9.89 39.36 -24.17
C SER A 365 -10.44 37.98 -23.84
N ILE A 366 -9.79 37.30 -22.90
CA ILE A 366 -10.27 36.05 -22.34
C ILE A 366 -10.12 36.05 -20.82
N GLN A 367 -11.11 35.50 -20.14
CA GLN A 367 -11.15 35.37 -18.69
C GLN A 367 -10.92 33.92 -18.31
N LEU A 368 -10.06 33.72 -17.32
CA LEU A 368 -9.72 32.41 -16.78
C LEU A 368 -10.10 32.35 -15.31
N HIS A 369 -10.84 31.31 -14.95
CA HIS A 369 -11.33 31.11 -13.59
C HIS A 369 -10.86 29.74 -13.06
N SER A 370 -10.36 29.73 -11.83
CA SER A 370 -9.98 28.52 -11.10
C SER A 370 -10.08 28.74 -9.59
N SER A 371 -10.70 27.79 -8.89
CA SER A 371 -10.81 27.79 -7.43
C SER A 371 -9.53 27.35 -6.71
N GLU A 372 -8.52 26.85 -7.44
CA GLU A 372 -7.28 26.31 -6.87
C GLU A 372 -6.00 27.05 -7.29
N ILE A 373 -6.08 27.94 -8.27
CA ILE A 373 -4.95 28.77 -8.69
C ILE A 373 -5.11 30.14 -8.09
N ASP A 374 -4.19 30.52 -7.19
CA ASP A 374 -3.98 31.92 -6.81
C ASP A 374 -3.26 32.63 -7.96
N PHE A 375 -4.00 33.28 -8.86
CA PHE A 375 -3.37 33.93 -10.01
C PHE A 375 -2.44 35.05 -9.56
N THR A 376 -2.70 35.77 -8.47
CA THR A 376 -1.81 36.84 -8.01
C THR A 376 -0.37 36.36 -7.77
N LYS A 377 -0.21 35.13 -7.26
CA LYS A 377 1.09 34.53 -6.94
C LYS A 377 1.66 33.59 -8.01
N ASN A 378 0.83 33.12 -8.93
CA ASN A 378 1.27 32.18 -9.97
C ASN A 378 1.80 32.88 -11.23
N ILE A 379 2.78 32.23 -11.84
CA ILE A 379 3.30 32.54 -13.18
C ILE A 379 2.51 31.67 -14.17
N PHE A 380 2.12 32.26 -15.29
CA PHE A 380 1.45 31.57 -16.39
C PHE A 380 2.26 31.67 -17.68
N GLN A 381 1.95 30.79 -18.63
CA GLN A 381 2.46 30.81 -19.99
C GLN A 381 1.31 30.62 -20.98
N VAL A 382 1.47 31.15 -22.20
CA VAL A 382 0.54 30.92 -23.31
C VAL A 382 1.31 30.33 -24.49
N PHE A 383 0.82 29.22 -25.03
CA PHE A 383 1.42 28.53 -26.16
C PHE A 383 0.49 28.52 -27.37
N SER A 384 1.06 28.59 -28.58
CA SER A 384 0.32 28.30 -29.82
C SER A 384 0.02 26.80 -29.94
N ALA A 385 -0.86 26.42 -30.87
CA ALA A 385 -1.15 25.02 -31.18
C ALA A 385 0.08 24.19 -31.62
N THR A 386 1.15 24.84 -32.09
CA THR A 386 2.41 24.18 -32.46
C THR A 386 3.44 24.18 -31.32
N GLY A 387 3.07 24.64 -30.12
CA GLY A 387 3.93 24.62 -28.93
C GLY A 387 4.87 25.82 -28.78
N HIS A 388 4.77 26.85 -29.61
CA HIS A 388 5.58 28.06 -29.46
C HIS A 388 5.07 28.89 -28.28
N ASP A 389 5.98 29.33 -27.40
CA ASP A 389 5.67 30.26 -26.31
C ASP A 389 5.36 31.65 -26.90
N VAL A 390 4.17 32.16 -26.60
CA VAL A 390 3.66 33.47 -27.05
C VAL A 390 3.22 34.32 -25.86
N THR A 391 3.74 34.04 -24.66
CA THR A 391 3.37 34.72 -23.41
C THR A 391 3.60 36.24 -23.50
N ASP A 392 4.65 36.68 -24.20
CA ASP A 392 4.97 38.10 -24.38
C ASP A 392 3.95 38.86 -25.26
N LEU A 393 3.07 38.15 -25.96
CA LEU A 393 2.00 38.74 -26.77
C LEU A 393 0.68 38.90 -25.99
N VAL A 394 0.61 38.44 -24.74
CA VAL A 394 -0.57 38.59 -23.89
C VAL A 394 -0.24 39.43 -22.66
N THR A 395 -1.20 40.22 -22.19
CA THR A 395 -1.01 41.04 -20.98
C THR A 395 -2.18 40.87 -20.02
N PRO A 396 -1.95 40.68 -18.71
CA PRO A 396 -3.04 40.68 -17.74
C PRO A 396 -3.72 42.05 -17.67
N SER A 397 -5.02 42.11 -17.93
CA SER A 397 -5.84 43.31 -17.71
C SER A 397 -6.42 43.35 -16.30
N SER A 398 -6.62 42.20 -15.65
CA SER A 398 -6.92 42.08 -14.22
C SER A 398 -6.35 40.78 -13.66
N LYS A 399 -5.97 40.78 -12.38
CA LYS A 399 -5.42 39.62 -11.67
C LYS A 399 -5.94 39.60 -10.24
N GLU A 400 -6.77 38.62 -9.92
CA GLU A 400 -7.31 38.39 -8.58
C GLU A 400 -6.90 37.00 -8.09
N ASN A 401 -7.32 36.59 -6.89
CA ASN A 401 -6.93 35.29 -6.35
C ASN A 401 -7.45 34.16 -7.25
N SER A 402 -8.73 34.08 -7.58
CA SER A 402 -9.32 32.94 -8.35
C SER A 402 -9.55 33.23 -9.83
N GLU A 403 -9.13 34.39 -10.32
CA GLU A 403 -9.49 34.87 -11.65
C GLU A 403 -8.38 35.73 -12.28
N ILE A 404 -8.19 35.60 -13.58
CA ILE A 404 -7.32 36.46 -14.38
C ILE A 404 -7.99 36.79 -15.70
N THR A 405 -7.93 38.05 -16.11
CA THR A 405 -8.34 38.47 -17.45
C THR A 405 -7.10 38.81 -18.26
N LEU A 406 -6.99 38.26 -19.46
CA LEU A 406 -5.89 38.50 -20.38
C LEU A 406 -6.38 39.29 -21.58
N ASN A 407 -5.63 40.33 -21.95
CA ASN A 407 -5.67 40.91 -23.28
C ASN A 407 -4.91 39.99 -24.26
N ILE A 408 -5.61 39.55 -25.30
CA ILE A 408 -5.11 38.64 -26.33
C ILE A 408 -5.17 39.27 -27.73
N SER A 409 -5.35 40.59 -27.85
CA SER A 409 -5.53 41.27 -29.14
C SER A 409 -4.33 41.15 -30.08
N SER A 410 -3.13 40.94 -29.53
CA SER A 410 -1.89 40.77 -30.30
C SER A 410 -1.69 39.34 -30.82
N LEU A 411 -2.52 38.38 -30.39
CA LEU A 411 -2.51 37.03 -30.93
C LEU A 411 -3.20 37.00 -32.30
N LYS A 412 -2.65 36.21 -33.22
CA LYS A 412 -3.33 35.91 -34.50
C LYS A 412 -4.52 34.98 -34.26
N GLN A 413 -5.45 34.93 -35.21
CA GLN A 413 -6.53 33.94 -35.20
C GLN A 413 -5.93 32.52 -35.11
N GLY A 414 -6.45 31.71 -34.18
CA GLY A 414 -5.93 30.36 -33.95
C GLY A 414 -6.19 29.79 -32.56
N VAL A 415 -5.74 28.56 -32.35
CA VAL A 415 -5.91 27.82 -31.09
C VAL A 415 -4.67 28.01 -30.20
N TYR A 416 -4.94 28.28 -28.93
CA TYR A 416 -3.92 28.55 -27.91
C TYR A 416 -4.16 27.71 -26.66
N ILE A 417 -3.09 27.49 -25.91
CA ILE A 417 -3.10 26.80 -24.62
C ILE A 417 -2.57 27.77 -23.56
N PHE A 418 -3.40 28.11 -22.59
CA PHE A 418 -2.94 28.76 -21.38
C PHE A 418 -2.51 27.69 -20.38
N LYS A 419 -1.34 27.87 -19.76
CA LYS A 419 -0.73 26.91 -18.85
C LYS A 419 -0.27 27.60 -17.57
N THR A 420 -0.52 26.94 -16.45
CA THR A 420 0.09 27.23 -15.14
C THR A 420 0.99 26.07 -14.75
N ARG A 421 1.57 26.11 -13.54
CA ARG A 421 2.34 24.98 -13.00
C ARG A 421 1.52 23.69 -12.89
N THR A 422 0.23 23.80 -12.62
CA THR A 422 -0.61 22.65 -12.21
C THR A 422 -1.75 22.36 -13.18
N GLN A 423 -2.14 23.31 -14.04
CA GLN A 423 -3.30 23.15 -14.93
C GLN A 423 -3.09 23.84 -16.29
N MET A 424 -3.82 23.38 -17.30
CA MET A 424 -3.85 23.99 -18.63
C MET A 424 -5.28 24.05 -19.18
N VAL A 425 -5.56 25.05 -20.01
CA VAL A 425 -6.84 25.21 -20.71
C VAL A 425 -6.62 25.67 -22.14
N ARG A 426 -7.39 25.11 -23.07
CA ARG A 426 -7.39 25.52 -24.48
C ARG A 426 -8.39 26.64 -24.72
N PHE A 427 -8.02 27.62 -25.53
CA PHE A 427 -8.95 28.62 -26.05
C PHE A 427 -8.73 28.89 -27.54
N HIS A 428 -9.72 29.51 -28.18
CA HIS A 428 -9.71 29.85 -29.60
C HIS A 428 -9.80 31.37 -29.76
N LYS A 429 -8.80 31.99 -30.39
CA LYS A 429 -8.82 33.40 -30.81
C LYS A 429 -9.47 33.50 -32.19
N MET A 430 -10.51 34.32 -32.30
CA MET A 430 -11.20 34.61 -33.57
C MET A 430 -10.44 35.57 -34.47
#